data_AF-W1J9Z5-F1
#
_entry.id   AF-W1J9Z5-F1
#
_cell.length_a   1.000
_cell.length_b   1.000
_cell.length_c   1.000
_cell.angle_alpha   90.00
_cell.angle_beta   90.00
_cell.angle_gamma   90.00
#
_symmetry.space_group_name_H-M   'P 1'
#
loop_
_entity.id
_entity.type
_entity.pdbx_description
1 polymer ?
#
loop_
_entity_poly.entity_id
_entity_poly.type
_entity_poly.pdbx_seq_one_letter_code
_entity_poly.pdbx_strand_id
1 'polypeptide(L)' 'MLDKKDFINIEVKDTKQLLYLFNKSSNNINQLALKVNVAHKNGTISDRKYTLFLNALLNIESLMKKAVEDAD' A
#
# COMPACT_ATOMS: atom_id res chain seq x y z
N MET A 1 -22.09 45.47 13.96
CA MET A 1 -21.76 44.35 14.87
C MET A 1 -21.94 43.08 14.05
N LEU A 2 -20.85 42.43 13.64
CA LEU A 2 -20.92 41.21 12.82
C LEU A 2 -21.22 40.04 13.76
N ASP A 3 -22.50 39.67 13.87
CA ASP A 3 -22.92 38.46 14.56
C ASP A 3 -23.34 37.41 13.53
N LYS A 4 -22.36 36.58 13.17
CA LYS A 4 -22.58 35.22 12.70
C LYS A 4 -21.23 34.53 12.88
N LYS A 5 -21.16 33.65 13.88
CA LYS A 5 -20.16 32.57 13.84
C LYS A 5 -20.45 31.79 12.57
N ASP A 6 -19.72 32.10 11.50
CA ASP A 6 -19.66 31.27 10.32
C ASP A 6 -19.09 29.92 10.77
N PHE A 7 -19.97 28.94 10.90
CA PHE A 7 -19.57 27.57 11.18
C PHE A 7 -18.80 27.08 9.97
N ILE A 8 -17.48 26.95 10.12
CA ILE A 8 -16.65 26.26 9.14
C ILE A 8 -17.05 24.78 9.20
N ASN A 9 -17.87 24.35 8.24
CA ASN A 9 -18.12 22.93 8.03
C ASN A 9 -16.85 22.32 7.42
N ILE A 10 -16.09 21.60 8.24
CA ILE A 10 -14.97 20.78 7.77
C ILE A 10 -15.53 19.40 7.46
N GLU A 11 -15.65 19.08 6.17
CA GLU A 11 -15.99 17.74 5.72
C GLU A 11 -14.73 16.85 5.83
N VAL A 12 -14.75 15.91 6.76
CA VAL A 12 -13.66 14.92 6.91
C VAL A 12 -14.01 13.70 6.06
N LYS A 13 -13.21 13.41 5.02
CA LYS A 13 -13.34 12.19 4.21
C LYS A 13 -13.20 10.95 5.11
N ASP A 14 -14.13 9.99 5.00
CA ASP A 14 -13.99 8.69 5.69
C ASP A 14 -13.02 7.78 4.93
N THR A 15 -11.76 7.76 5.37
CA THR A 15 -10.68 6.97 4.76
C THR A 15 -10.46 5.62 5.43
N LYS A 16 -11.31 5.21 6.40
CA LYS A 16 -11.09 3.98 7.18
C LYS A 16 -11.01 2.72 6.32
N GLN A 17 -11.89 2.61 5.33
CA GLN A 17 -11.91 1.46 4.42
C GLN A 17 -10.66 1.42 3.54
N LEU A 18 -10.20 2.59 3.06
CA LEU A 18 -8.98 2.70 2.26
C LEU A 18 -7.76 2.28 3.07
N LEU A 19 -7.63 2.78 4.31
CA LEU A 19 -6.56 2.42 5.23
C LEU A 19 -6.57 0.92 5.57
N TYR A 20 -7.75 0.34 5.78
CA TYR A 20 -7.90 -1.10 6.01
C TYR A 20 -7.39 -1.94 4.84
N LEU A 21 -7.80 -1.61 3.61
CA LEU A 21 -7.38 -2.29 2.40
C LEU A 21 -5.88 -2.13 2.14
N PHE A 22 -5.34 -0.93 2.38
CA PHE A 22 -3.91 -0.66 2.27
C PHE A 22 -3.11 -1.57 3.22
N ASN A 23 -3.46 -1.59 4.51
CA ASN A 23 -2.79 -2.42 5.51
C ASN A 23 -2.85 -3.91 5.16
N LYS A 24 -4.01 -4.41 4.73
CA LYS A 24 -4.17 -5.82 4.34
C LYS A 24 -3.28 -6.18 3.15
N SER A 25 -3.19 -5.30 2.17
CA SER A 25 -2.38 -5.52 0.97
C SER A 25 -0.88 -5.44 1.27
N SER A 26 -0.44 -4.48 2.08
CA SER A 26 0.94 -4.38 2.55
C SER A 26 1.39 -5.65 3.29
N ASN A 27 0.53 -6.20 4.15
CA ASN A 27 0.81 -7.49 4.82
C ASN A 27 0.94 -8.65 3.81
N ASN A 28 0.06 -8.71 2.81
CA ASN A 28 0.13 -9.73 1.75
C ASN A 28 1.43 -9.63 0.95
N ILE A 29 1.87 -8.42 0.60
CA ILE A 29 3.14 -8.17 -0.10
C ILE A 29 4.32 -8.69 0.73
N ASN A 30 4.35 -8.39 2.04
CA ASN A 30 5.40 -8.89 2.93
C ASN A 30 5.45 -10.42 2.98
N GLN A 31 4.30 -11.07 3.06
CA GLN A 31 4.22 -12.54 3.05
C GLN A 31 4.69 -13.13 1.71
N LEU A 32 4.34 -12.51 0.58
CA LEU A 32 4.81 -12.93 -0.74
C LEU A 32 6.32 -12.75 -0.88
N ALA A 33 6.86 -11.60 -0.45
CA ALA A 33 8.29 -11.34 -0.46
C ALA A 33 9.05 -12.38 0.38
N LEU A 34 8.54 -12.74 1.57
CA LEU A 34 9.11 -13.80 2.40
C LEU A 34 9.12 -15.15 1.67
N LYS A 35 8.00 -15.55 1.07
CA LYS A 35 7.89 -16.83 0.33
C LYS A 35 8.86 -16.88 -0.86
N VAL A 36 8.96 -15.79 -1.61
CA VAL A 36 9.87 -15.64 -2.75
C VAL A 36 11.33 -15.73 -2.29
N ASN A 37 11.69 -15.09 -1.17
CA ASN A 37 13.03 -15.19 -0.58
C ASN A 37 13.37 -16.62 -0.13
N VAL A 38 12.44 -17.31 0.53
CA VAL A 38 12.63 -18.72 0.91
C VAL A 38 12.81 -19.61 -0.33
N ALA A 39 11.98 -19.42 -1.35
CA ALA A 39 12.06 -20.16 -2.61
C ALA A 39 13.36 -19.87 -3.41
N HIS A 40 13.95 -18.69 -3.24
CA HIS A 40 15.25 -18.37 -3.83
C HIS A 40 16.38 -19.02 -3.05
N LYS A 41 16.38 -18.88 -1.72
CA LYS A 41 17.39 -19.47 -0.83
C LYS A 41 17.49 -20.99 -0.91
N ASN A 42 16.39 -21.68 -1.18
CA ASN A 42 16.38 -23.14 -1.33
C ASN A 42 16.60 -23.59 -2.78
N GLY A 43 16.90 -22.67 -3.71
CA GLY A 43 17.16 -22.98 -5.13
C GLY A 43 15.92 -23.32 -5.97
N THR A 44 14.70 -23.16 -5.45
CA THR A 44 13.45 -23.43 -6.20
C THR A 44 13.25 -22.45 -7.36
N ILE A 45 13.69 -21.20 -7.19
CA ILE A 45 13.64 -20.18 -8.24
C ILE A 45 15.03 -19.60 -8.50
N SER A 46 15.29 -19.25 -9.76
CA SER A 46 16.54 -18.59 -10.17
C SER A 46 16.59 -17.13 -9.73
N ASP A 47 17.80 -16.57 -9.66
CA ASP A 47 18.04 -15.14 -9.38
C ASP A 47 17.20 -14.23 -10.28
N ARG A 48 17.12 -14.56 -11.57
CA ARG A 48 16.30 -13.79 -12.53
C ARG A 48 14.82 -13.77 -12.12
N LYS A 49 14.26 -14.92 -11.73
CA LYS A 49 12.85 -14.99 -11.29
C LYS A 49 12.67 -14.27 -9.95
N TYR A 50 13.62 -14.41 -9.04
CA TYR A 50 13.63 -13.71 -7.76
C TYR A 50 13.56 -12.18 -7.94
N THR A 51 14.44 -11.61 -8.76
CA THR A 51 14.44 -10.18 -9.07
C THR A 51 13.14 -9.72 -9.74
N LEU A 52 12.60 -10.49 -10.68
CA LEU A 52 11.32 -10.17 -11.32
C LEU A 52 10.17 -10.13 -10.30
N PHE A 53 10.12 -11.08 -9.38
CA PHE A 53 9.09 -11.08 -8.33
C PHE A 53 9.23 -9.90 -7.37
N LEU A 54 10.45 -9.58 -6.92
CA LEU A 54 10.66 -8.42 -6.04
C LEU A 54 10.27 -7.11 -6.75
N ASN A 55 10.66 -6.93 -8.01
CA ASN A 55 10.28 -5.74 -8.78
C ASN A 55 8.77 -5.62 -8.94
N ALA A 56 8.06 -6.72 -9.17
CA ALA A 56 6.59 -6.71 -9.25
C ALA A 56 5.95 -6.32 -7.91
N LEU A 57 6.44 -6.87 -6.80
CA LEU A 57 5.93 -6.55 -5.46
C LEU A 57 6.18 -5.07 -5.09
N LEU A 58 7.37 -4.55 -5.39
CA LEU A 58 7.71 -3.14 -5.18
C LEU A 58 6.85 -2.20 -6.04
N ASN A 59 6.57 -2.58 -7.29
CA ASN A 59 5.72 -1.78 -8.17
C ASN A 59 4.28 -1.70 -7.63
N ILE A 60 3.71 -2.82 -7.18
CA ILE A 60 2.38 -2.82 -6.55
C ILE A 60 2.37 -1.93 -5.31
N GLU A 61 3.38 -2.02 -4.44
CA GLU A 61 3.48 -1.19 -3.24
C GLU A 61 3.55 0.31 -3.56
N SER A 62 4.34 0.67 -4.58
CA SER A 62 4.44 2.05 -5.05
C SER A 62 3.12 2.58 -5.61
N LEU A 63 2.42 1.79 -6.44
CA LEU A 63 1.12 2.17 -6.98
C LEU A 63 0.07 2.34 -5.88
N MET A 64 0.10 1.48 -4.86
CA MET A 64 -0.80 1.58 -3.72
C MET A 64 -0.55 2.83 -2.87
N LYS A 65 0.72 3.16 -2.60
CA LYS A 65 1.09 4.39 -1.88
C LYS A 65 0.63 5.62 -2.65
N LYS A 66 0.91 5.66 -3.95
CA LYS A 66 0.48 6.77 -4.81
C LYS A 66 -1.05 6.92 -4.82
N ALA A 67 -1.79 5.82 -4.88
CA ALA A 67 -3.25 5.87 -4.82
C ALA A 67 -3.80 6.41 -3.49
N VAL A 68 -3.09 6.20 -2.37
CA VAL A 68 -3.45 6.80 -1.08
C VAL A 68 -3.09 8.28 -1.06
N GLU A 69 -1.89 8.66 -1.52
CA GLU A 69 -1.44 10.05 -1.63
C GLU A 69 -2.35 10.91 -2.53
N ASP A 70 -2.83 10.35 -3.66
CA ASP A 70 -3.74 11.03 -4.58
C ASP A 70 -5.19 11.12 -4.04
N ALA A 71 -5.54 10.31 -3.03
CA ALA A 71 -6.90 10.24 -2.48
C ALA A 71 -7.14 11.19 -1.29
N ASP A 72 -6.07 11.55 -0.56
CA ASP A 72 -6.09 12.53 0.52
C ASP A 72 -6.31 13.96 -0.04
#